data_AF-X1SF15-F1
#
_entry.id   AF-X1SF15-F1
#
_cell.length_a   1.000
_cell.length_b   1.000
_cell.length_c   1.000
_cell.angle_alpha   90.00
_cell.angle_beta   90.00
_cell.angle_gamma   90.00
#
_symmetry.space_group_name_H-M   'P 1'
#
loop_
_entity.id
_entity.type
_entity.pdbx_description
1 polymer ?
#
loop_
_entity_poly.entity_id
_entity_poly.type
_entity_poly.pdbx_seq_one_letter_code
_entity_poly.pdbx_strand_id
1 'polypeptide(L)'
;MVILFGLLFYSRDRRHWSKYLGYAWIAGLFIMGLLMRGGLLGLKSVESTQWGGLPLTLLLSVFGLTAAYPLGVILALGRQSRMPGVKILCVVYIELIRGVPLISLLFMSSIIFPLFLPEGITINKILRAQVAIILFTAAYIAEVVRGGFAGYVARAI
;
A
#
# COMPACT_ATOMS: atom_id res chain seq x y z
N MET A 1 -9.37 -14.45 -11.56
CA MET A 1 -10.73 -13.90 -11.37
C MET A 1 -11.62 -14.81 -10.51
N VAL A 2 -11.65 -16.13 -10.77
CA VAL A 2 -12.44 -17.08 -9.97
C VAL A 2 -12.16 -16.98 -8.46
N ILE A 3 -10.89 -16.90 -8.04
CA ILE A 3 -10.50 -16.71 -6.63
C ILE A 3 -11.16 -15.46 -6.02
N LEU A 4 -11.16 -14.36 -6.76
CA LEU A 4 -11.68 -13.09 -6.31
C LEU A 4 -13.20 -13.11 -6.14
N PHE A 5 -13.90 -13.64 -7.13
CA PHE A 5 -15.35 -13.80 -7.05
C PHE A 5 -15.76 -14.80 -5.96
N GLY A 6 -15.01 -15.88 -5.78
CA GLY A 6 -15.21 -16.83 -4.69
C GLY A 6 -15.07 -16.18 -3.31
N LEU A 7 -14.02 -15.38 -3.11
CA LEU A 7 -13.81 -14.64 -1.86
C LEU A 7 -14.89 -13.58 -1.62
N LEU A 8 -15.31 -12.84 -2.66
CA LEU A 8 -16.41 -11.87 -2.54
C LEU A 8 -17.72 -12.54 -2.17
N PHE A 9 -18.03 -13.68 -2.80
CA PHE A 9 -19.24 -14.44 -2.50
C PHE A 9 -19.21 -14.98 -1.05
N TYR A 10 -18.07 -15.52 -0.63
CA TYR A 10 -17.88 -16.00 0.75
C TYR A 10 -17.97 -14.86 1.78
N SER A 11 -17.44 -13.68 1.44
CA SER A 11 -17.48 -12.48 2.28
C SER A 11 -18.86 -11.83 2.38
N ARG A 12 -19.84 -12.24 1.55
CA ARG A 12 -21.21 -11.68 1.54
C ARG A 12 -21.99 -12.01 2.81
N ASP A 13 -21.80 -13.21 3.35
CA ASP A 13 -22.50 -13.64 4.57
C ASP A 13 -21.75 -13.14 5.81
N ARG A 14 -22.41 -12.31 6.61
CA ARG A 14 -21.85 -11.73 7.86
C ARG A 14 -21.43 -12.80 8.87
N ARG A 15 -21.96 -14.03 8.78
CA ARG A 15 -21.57 -15.14 9.66
C ARG A 15 -20.10 -15.53 9.50
N HIS A 16 -19.50 -15.27 8.33
CA HIS A 16 -18.10 -15.62 8.04
C HIS A 16 -17.10 -14.50 8.38
N TRP A 17 -17.54 -13.36 8.94
CA TRP A 17 -16.69 -12.21 9.29
C TRP A 17 -15.86 -12.48 10.55
N SER A 18 -14.92 -13.41 10.41
CA SER A 18 -13.92 -13.77 11.41
C SER A 18 -12.53 -13.31 10.96
N LYS A 19 -11.54 -13.37 11.85
CA LYS A 19 -10.13 -13.07 11.53
C LYS A 19 -9.61 -13.95 10.38
N TYR A 20 -10.14 -15.17 10.25
CA TYR A 20 -9.81 -16.11 9.17
C TYR A 20 -10.20 -15.59 7.78
N LEU A 21 -11.29 -14.82 7.66
CA LEU A 21 -11.68 -14.19 6.41
C LEU A 21 -10.63 -13.18 5.94
N GLY A 22 -10.05 -12.42 6.88
CA GLY A 22 -8.94 -11.50 6.58
C GLY A 22 -7.71 -12.23 6.06
N TYR A 23 -7.30 -13.32 6.71
CA TYR A 23 -6.20 -14.16 6.23
C TYR A 23 -6.50 -14.79 4.86
N ALA A 24 -7.74 -15.25 4.63
CA ALA A 24 -8.17 -15.81 3.35
C ALA A 24 -8.10 -14.77 2.22
N TRP A 25 -8.46 -13.51 2.49
CA TRP A 25 -8.33 -12.42 1.52
C TRP A 25 -6.86 -12.13 1.16
N ILE A 26 -5.98 -12.02 2.17
CA ILE A 26 -4.55 -11.76 1.93
C ILE A 26 -3.93 -12.92 1.15
N ALA A 27 -4.16 -14.16 1.59
CA ALA A 27 -3.64 -15.35 0.94
C ALA A 27 -4.19 -15.49 -0.49
N GLY A 28 -5.49 -15.28 -0.69
CA GLY A 28 -6.12 -15.38 -2.00
C GLY A 28 -5.64 -14.33 -2.99
N LEU A 29 -5.42 -13.08 -2.55
CA LEU A 29 -4.83 -12.03 -3.39
C LEU A 29 -3.36 -12.31 -3.71
N PHE A 30 -2.59 -12.84 -2.75
CA PHE A 30 -1.20 -13.25 -2.97
C PHE A 30 -1.11 -14.39 -3.99
N ILE A 31 -1.92 -15.44 -3.82
CA ILE A 31 -2.01 -16.58 -4.75
C ILE A 31 -2.47 -16.09 -6.12
N MET A 32 -3.46 -15.21 -6.19
CA MET A 32 -3.90 -14.61 -7.45
C MET A 32 -2.76 -13.87 -8.16
N GLY A 33 -1.97 -13.07 -7.45
CA GLY A 33 -0.81 -12.37 -8.00
C GLY A 33 0.27 -13.34 -8.52
N LEU A 34 0.54 -14.42 -7.80
CA LEU A 34 1.47 -15.47 -8.23
C LEU A 34 0.98 -16.17 -9.51
N LEU A 35 -0.30 -16.51 -9.59
CA LEU A 35 -0.90 -17.13 -10.78
C LEU A 35 -0.91 -16.17 -11.97
N MET A 36 -1.15 -14.88 -11.75
CA MET A 36 -1.14 -13.85 -12.81
C MET A 36 0.26 -13.57 -13.37
N ARG A 37 1.32 -13.76 -12.57
CA ARG A 37 2.70 -13.71 -13.07
C ARG A 37 2.98 -14.83 -14.08
N GLY A 38 2.33 -15.98 -13.92
CA GLY A 38 2.63 -17.18 -14.71
C GLY A 38 4.00 -17.78 -14.37
N GLY A 39 4.44 -18.77 -15.15
CA GLY A 39 5.71 -19.48 -14.93
C GLY A 39 5.66 -20.57 -13.85
N LEU A 40 4.53 -20.73 -13.16
CA LEU A 40 4.24 -21.85 -12.26
C LEU A 40 3.22 -22.79 -12.92
N LEU A 41 3.28 -24.09 -12.60
CA LEU A 41 2.34 -25.11 -13.08
C LEU A 41 2.23 -25.22 -14.62
N GLY A 42 3.31 -24.93 -15.36
CA GLY A 42 3.33 -24.98 -16.83
C GLY A 42 2.62 -23.82 -17.52
N LEU A 43 2.21 -22.77 -16.78
CA LEU A 43 1.59 -21.58 -17.34
C LEU A 43 2.62 -20.69 -18.05
N LYS A 44 2.25 -20.12 -19.20
CA LYS A 44 3.05 -19.10 -19.89
C LYS A 44 3.22 -17.88 -18.98
N SER A 45 4.45 -17.34 -18.92
CA SER A 45 4.74 -16.10 -18.21
C SER A 45 4.00 -14.94 -18.89
N VAL A 46 3.24 -14.15 -18.10
CA VAL A 46 2.50 -12.99 -18.60
C VAL A 46 3.18 -11.73 -18.08
N GLU A 47 3.51 -10.80 -18.98
CA GLU A 47 4.14 -9.55 -18.59
C GLU A 47 3.20 -8.73 -17.69
N SER A 48 3.77 -8.06 -16.67
CA SER A 48 3.00 -7.25 -15.71
C SER A 48 2.18 -6.11 -16.34
N THR A 49 2.50 -5.73 -17.58
CA THR A 49 1.77 -4.73 -18.39
C THR A 49 0.44 -5.26 -18.91
N GLN A 50 0.26 -6.58 -19.02
CA GLN A 50 -0.94 -7.23 -19.55
C GLN A 50 -1.92 -7.64 -18.44
N TRP A 51 -1.61 -7.33 -17.19
CA TRP A 51 -2.45 -7.68 -16.05
C TRP A 51 -3.74 -6.82 -16.05
N GLY A 52 -4.87 -7.46 -15.77
CA GLY A 52 -6.16 -6.75 -15.72
C GLY A 52 -6.20 -5.68 -14.62
N GLY A 53 -6.97 -4.61 -14.84
CA GLY A 53 -7.04 -3.49 -13.91
C GLY A 53 -7.66 -3.84 -12.55
N LEU A 54 -8.78 -4.59 -12.54
CA LEU A 54 -9.47 -4.97 -11.29
C LEU A 54 -8.59 -5.77 -10.31
N PRO A 55 -7.93 -6.88 -10.69
CA PRO A 55 -7.03 -7.59 -9.77
C PRO A 55 -5.87 -6.71 -9.34
N LEU A 56 -5.34 -5.88 -10.24
CA LEU A 56 -4.22 -5.01 -9.94
C LEU A 56 -4.59 -3.97 -8.89
N THR A 57 -5.74 -3.30 -9.03
CA THR A 57 -6.24 -2.36 -8.03
C THR A 57 -6.42 -3.03 -6.68
N LEU A 58 -7.03 -4.21 -6.62
CA LEU A 58 -7.25 -4.90 -5.34
C LEU A 58 -5.95 -5.36 -4.69
N LEU A 59 -5.00 -5.86 -5.48
CA LEU A 59 -3.65 -6.18 -5.01
C LEU A 59 -2.97 -4.93 -4.43
N LEU A 60 -2.88 -3.86 -5.22
CA LEU A 60 -2.21 -2.63 -4.83
C LEU A 60 -2.86 -2.01 -3.58
N SER A 61 -4.19 -1.95 -3.53
CA SER A 61 -4.93 -1.40 -2.39
C SER A 61 -4.72 -2.23 -1.13
N VAL A 62 -4.92 -3.55 -1.16
CA VAL A 62 -4.82 -4.37 0.07
C VAL A 62 -3.41 -4.36 0.63
N PHE A 63 -2.39 -4.66 -0.19
CA PHE A 63 -1.00 -4.61 0.29
C PHE A 63 -0.56 -3.18 0.61
N GLY A 64 -1.08 -2.19 -0.12
CA GLY A 64 -0.71 -0.79 0.03
C GLY A 64 -1.20 -0.25 1.37
N LEU A 65 -2.48 -0.43 1.67
CA LEU A 65 -3.08 -0.08 2.96
C LEU A 65 -2.45 -0.87 4.11
N THR A 66 -2.25 -2.18 3.94
CA THR A 66 -1.68 -3.03 5.00
C THR A 66 -0.28 -2.59 5.39
N ALA A 67 0.56 -2.18 4.44
CA ALA A 67 1.91 -1.68 4.71
C ALA A 67 1.94 -0.20 5.11
N ALA A 68 1.11 0.65 4.48
CA ALA A 68 1.05 2.08 4.76
C ALA A 68 0.51 2.38 6.15
N TYR A 69 -0.40 1.55 6.67
CA TYR A 69 -1.02 1.76 7.98
C TYR A 69 -0.02 1.76 9.14
N PRO A 70 0.78 0.69 9.37
CA PRO A 70 1.79 0.71 10.43
C PRO A 70 2.82 1.81 10.22
N LEU A 71 3.24 2.07 8.97
CA LEU A 71 4.16 3.16 8.67
C LEU A 71 3.57 4.53 9.04
N GLY A 72 2.31 4.78 8.69
CA GLY A 72 1.60 6.01 9.03
C GLY A 72 1.43 6.20 10.54
N VAL A 73 1.13 5.13 11.27
CA VAL A 73 1.07 5.17 12.75
C VAL A 73 2.44 5.52 13.34
N ILE A 74 3.51 4.88 12.87
CA ILE A 74 4.88 5.17 13.32
C ILE A 74 5.24 6.64 13.05
N LEU A 75 4.91 7.17 11.88
CA LEU A 75 5.16 8.58 11.52
C LEU A 75 4.34 9.55 12.39
N ALA A 76 3.08 9.23 12.68
CA ALA A 76 2.24 10.04 13.58
C ALA A 76 2.82 10.11 14.99
N LEU A 77 3.29 8.99 15.53
CA LEU A 77 3.95 8.91 16.83
C LEU A 77 5.31 9.62 16.81
N GLY A 78 6.10 9.44 15.75
CA GLY A 78 7.40 10.09 15.58
C GLY A 78 7.30 11.61 15.57
N ARG A 79 6.23 12.17 14.97
CA ARG A 79 5.93 13.62 15.01
C ARG A 79 5.64 14.16 16.42
N GLN A 80 5.21 13.32 17.36
CA GLN A 80 5.00 13.66 18.76
C GLN A 80 6.23 13.39 19.64
N SER A 81 7.32 12.88 19.05
CA SER A 81 8.54 12.56 19.79
C SER A 81 9.17 13.81 20.44
N ARG A 82 9.77 13.61 21.62
CA ARG A 82 10.58 14.62 22.31
C ARG A 82 11.94 14.83 21.65
N MET A 83 12.41 13.86 20.86
CA MET A 83 13.68 13.96 20.13
C MET A 83 13.52 14.87 18.90
N PRO A 84 14.21 16.03 18.84
CA PRO A 84 14.00 17.01 17.78
C PRO A 84 14.26 16.46 16.37
N GLY A 85 15.29 15.63 16.20
CA GLY A 85 15.64 15.05 14.90
C GLY A 85 14.55 14.14 14.32
N VAL A 86 14.01 13.22 15.14
CA VAL A 86 12.92 12.31 14.71
C VAL A 86 11.67 13.11 14.39
N LYS A 87 11.33 14.08 15.25
CA LYS A 87 10.17 14.95 15.06
C LYS A 87 10.26 15.70 13.74
N ILE A 88 11.38 16.37 13.47
CA ILE A 88 11.60 17.15 12.24
C ILE A 88 11.53 16.23 11.02
N LEU A 89 12.18 15.06 11.05
CA LEU A 89 12.15 14.11 9.94
C LEU A 89 10.71 13.68 9.61
N CYS A 90 9.92 13.32 10.61
CA CYS A 90 8.53 12.93 10.41
C CYS A 90 7.66 14.09 9.90
N VAL A 91 7.83 15.31 10.44
CA VAL A 91 7.09 16.50 9.99
C VAL A 91 7.39 16.79 8.52
N VAL A 92 8.67 16.87 8.17
CA VAL A 92 9.13 17.16 6.80
C VAL A 92 8.62 16.10 5.83
N TYR A 93 8.74 14.81 6.17
CA TYR A 93 8.20 13.74 5.34
C TYR A 93 6.69 13.89 5.12
N ILE A 94 5.91 14.09 6.19
CA ILE A 94 4.45 14.17 6.10
C ILE A 94 4.02 15.38 5.27
N GLU A 95 4.63 16.54 5.50
CA GLU A 95 4.29 17.79 4.81
C GLU A 95 4.68 17.74 3.33
N LEU A 96 5.88 17.25 3.00
CA LEU A 96 6.33 17.13 1.61
C LEU A 96 5.47 16.17 0.81
N ILE A 97 5.22 14.96 1.34
CA ILE A 97 4.46 13.94 0.61
C ILE A 97 3.01 14.38 0.40
N ARG A 98 2.40 15.05 1.37
CA ARG A 98 1.03 15.58 1.25
C ARG A 98 0.94 16.84 0.38
N GLY A 99 2.05 17.52 0.14
CA GLY A 99 2.15 18.67 -0.76
C GLY A 99 2.27 18.29 -2.24
N VAL A 100 2.58 17.02 -2.55
CA VAL A 100 2.80 16.55 -3.93
C VAL A 100 1.65 15.66 -4.40
N PRO A 101 1.18 15.77 -5.65
CA PRO A 101 0.17 14.87 -6.20
C PRO A 101 0.65 13.41 -6.29
N LEU A 102 -0.22 12.45 -5.98
CA LEU A 102 0.09 11.02 -6.12
C LEU A 102 0.55 10.66 -7.55
N ILE A 103 -0.08 11.25 -8.58
CA ILE A 103 0.29 11.00 -9.97
C ILE A 103 1.75 11.38 -10.26
N SER A 104 2.25 12.47 -9.65
CA SER A 104 3.64 12.91 -9.79
C SER A 104 4.59 11.89 -9.15
N LEU A 105 4.25 11.35 -7.99
CA LEU A 105 5.04 10.29 -7.33
C LEU A 105 5.02 8.98 -8.13
N LEU A 106 3.87 8.62 -8.70
CA LEU A 106 3.75 7.44 -9.57
C LEU A 106 4.60 7.59 -10.85
N PHE A 107 4.61 8.78 -11.45
CA PHE A 107 5.42 9.10 -12.62
C PHE A 107 6.91 9.10 -12.29
N MET A 108 7.30 9.76 -11.19
CA MET A 108 8.66 9.75 -10.67
C MET A 108 9.14 8.33 -10.42
N SER A 109 8.34 7.50 -9.75
CA SER A 109 8.66 6.09 -9.47
C SER A 109 8.72 5.23 -10.75
N SER A 110 7.91 5.53 -11.75
CA SER A 110 7.83 4.72 -12.97
C SER A 110 8.89 5.07 -14.02
N ILE A 111 9.27 6.35 -14.13
CA ILE A 111 10.11 6.86 -15.22
C ILE A 111 11.44 7.39 -14.70
N ILE A 112 11.45 8.14 -13.61
CA ILE A 112 12.65 8.84 -13.14
C ILE A 112 13.49 7.94 -12.24
N PHE A 113 12.89 7.22 -11.30
CA PHE A 113 13.55 6.25 -10.42
C PHE A 113 14.43 5.21 -11.16
N PRO A 114 13.98 4.53 -12.24
CA PRO A 114 14.84 3.57 -12.95
C PRO A 114 16.09 4.19 -13.60
N LEU A 115 16.11 5.50 -13.87
CA LEU A 115 17.28 6.17 -14.43
C LEU A 115 18.42 6.29 -13.40
N PHE A 116 18.10 6.17 -12.12
CA PHE A 116 19.10 6.13 -11.03
C PHE A 116 19.57 4.72 -10.71
N LEU A 117 19.01 3.68 -11.36
CA LEU A 117 19.45 2.31 -11.15
C LEU A 117 20.64 1.99 -12.07
N PRO A 118 21.65 1.26 -11.58
CA PRO A 118 22.72 0.71 -12.42
C PRO A 118 22.17 -0.08 -13.61
N GLU A 119 22.93 -0.06 -14.71
CA GLU A 119 22.59 -0.84 -15.90
C GLU A 119 22.38 -2.32 -15.56
N GLY A 120 21.29 -2.90 -16.08
CA GLY A 120 20.90 -4.29 -15.81
C GLY A 120 20.00 -4.51 -14.58
N ILE A 121 19.84 -3.52 -13.68
CA ILE A 121 18.90 -3.63 -12.56
C ILE A 121 17.51 -3.16 -13.00
N THR A 122 16.58 -4.10 -13.09
CA THR A 122 15.17 -3.80 -13.40
C THR A 122 14.27 -4.10 -12.22
N ILE A 123 13.57 -3.08 -11.71
CA ILE A 123 12.52 -3.27 -10.70
C ILE A 123 11.17 -3.29 -11.38
N ASN A 124 10.35 -4.29 -11.05
CA ASN A 124 9.02 -4.47 -11.59
C ASN A 124 8.16 -3.18 -11.44
N LYS A 125 7.46 -2.79 -12.51
CA LYS A 125 6.60 -1.59 -12.58
C LYS A 125 5.56 -1.56 -11.45
N ILE A 126 4.94 -2.71 -11.15
CA ILE A 126 3.93 -2.85 -10.08
C ILE A 126 4.57 -2.58 -8.73
N LEU A 127 5.76 -3.12 -8.47
CA LEU A 127 6.45 -2.93 -7.19
C LEU A 127 6.84 -1.46 -6.96
N ARG A 128 7.32 -0.77 -8.01
CA ARG A 128 7.63 0.67 -7.94
C ARG A 128 6.39 1.51 -7.65
N ALA A 129 5.29 1.24 -8.36
CA ALA A 129 4.01 1.89 -8.09
C ALA A 129 3.52 1.60 -6.66
N GLN A 130 3.67 0.36 -6.20
CA GLN A 130 3.29 -0.07 -4.86
C GLN A 130 4.03 0.69 -3.77
N VAL A 131 5.35 0.86 -3.88
CA VAL A 131 6.15 1.64 -2.92
C VAL A 131 5.70 3.10 -2.89
N ALA A 132 5.48 3.71 -4.06
CA ALA A 132 4.99 5.09 -4.14
C ALA A 132 3.62 5.26 -3.47
N ILE A 133 2.69 4.32 -3.70
CA ILE A 133 1.38 4.29 -3.05
C ILE A 133 1.54 4.13 -1.54
N ILE A 134 2.37 3.20 -1.06
CA ILE A 134 2.58 2.98 0.38
C ILE A 134 3.08 4.25 1.07
N LEU A 135 4.11 4.89 0.52
CA LEU A 135 4.70 6.10 1.08
C LEU A 135 3.68 7.25 1.07
N PHE A 136 2.98 7.45 -0.03
CA PHE A 136 1.94 8.46 -0.13
C PHE A 136 0.84 8.23 0.91
N THR A 137 0.23 7.04 0.91
CA THR A 137 -0.85 6.70 1.83
C THR A 137 -0.42 6.76 3.29
N ALA A 138 0.83 6.40 3.62
CA ALA A 138 1.34 6.47 5.00
C ALA A 138 1.34 7.90 5.55
N ALA A 139 1.70 8.90 4.74
CA ALA A 139 1.66 10.30 5.15
C ALA A 139 0.24 10.80 5.44
N TYR A 140 -0.74 10.37 4.64
CA TYR A 140 -2.16 10.70 4.89
C TYR A 140 -2.71 9.97 6.12
N ILE A 141 -2.36 8.69 6.32
CA ILE A 141 -2.73 7.94 7.53
C ILE A 141 -2.14 8.62 8.77
N ALA A 142 -0.88 9.07 8.71
CA ALA A 142 -0.24 9.76 9.83
C ALA A 142 -1.04 10.99 10.28
N GLU A 143 -1.59 11.74 9.33
CA GLU A 143 -2.43 12.90 9.63
C GLU A 143 -3.80 12.50 10.19
N VAL A 144 -4.44 11.47 9.64
CA VAL A 144 -5.73 10.97 10.15
C VAL A 144 -5.59 10.47 11.59
N VAL A 145 -4.52 9.72 11.90
CA VAL A 145 -4.22 9.24 13.25
C VAL A 145 -3.98 10.41 14.20
N ARG A 146 -3.24 11.44 13.77
CA ARG A 146 -3.04 12.68 14.54
C ARG A 146 -4.37 13.41 14.81
N GLY A 147 -5.22 13.54 13.80
CA GLY A 147 -6.57 14.13 13.94
C GLY A 147 -7.44 13.36 14.93
N GLY A 148 -7.33 12.02 14.92
CA GLY A 148 -7.96 11.15 15.92
C GLY A 148 -7.51 11.48 17.33
N PHE A 149 -6.20 11.53 17.60
CA PHE A 149 -5.67 11.87 18.92
C PHE A 149 -6.09 13.27 19.39
N ALA A 150 -6.07 14.27 18.51
CA ALA A 150 -6.51 15.63 18.84
C ALA A 150 -8.01 15.68 19.21
N GLY A 151 -8.85 14.91 18.52
CA GLY A 151 -10.28 14.83 18.80
C GLY A 151 -10.63 14.18 20.14
N TYR A 152 -9.85 13.18 20.57
CA TYR A 152 -10.01 12.60 21.91
C TYR A 152 -9.65 13.59 23.03
N VAL A 153 -8.54 14.31 22.89
CA VAL A 153 -8.08 15.27 23.90
C VAL A 153 -9.05 16.43 24.05
N ALA A 154 -9.61 16.94 22.95
CA ALA A 154 -10.61 18.02 22.98
C ALA A 154 -11.93 17.65 23.69
N ARG A 155 -12.19 16.36 23.93
CA ARG A 155 -13.39 15.88 24.64
C ARG A 155 -13.14 15.63 26.14
N ALA A 156 -11.88 15.71 26.58
CA ALA A 156 -11.45 15.46 27.96
C ALA A 156 -11.17 16.75 28.75
N ILE A 157 -11.42 17.92 28.15
CA ILE A 157 -11.30 19.28 28.71
C ILE A 157 -12.64 19.99 28.50
#